data_AF-A0A946ZXR6-F1
#
_entry.id   AF-A0A946ZXR6-F1
#
_cell.length_a   1.000
_cell.length_b   1.000
_cell.length_c   1.000
_cell.angle_alpha   90.00
_cell.angle_beta   90.00
_cell.angle_gamma   90.00
#
_symmetry.space_group_name_H-M   'P 1'
#
loop_
_entity.id
_entity.type
_entity.pdbx_description
1 polymer ?
#
loop_
_entity_poly.entity_id
_entity_poly.type
_entity_poly.pdbx_seq_one_letter_code
_entity_poly.pdbx_strand_id
1 'polypeptide(L)'
;MDRKIFRISLTAALAGFLFGFDTVVISGANLPIKALWNTSPWFHGTFIMSMALWGTVIGALFGGIPCDRFGRKKTLFWIGVLYFISALGSSFAADPYMFSFFRFIGGLGV
;
A
#
# COMPACT_ATOMS: atom_id res chain seq x y z
N MET A 1 5.31 18.51 25.80
CA MET A 1 5.62 18.20 24.39
C MET A 1 5.22 19.38 23.54
N ASP A 2 6.11 19.86 22.67
CA ASP A 2 5.76 20.87 21.69
C ASP A 2 4.61 20.38 20.80
N ARG A 3 3.61 21.24 20.58
CA ARG A 3 2.44 20.94 19.73
C ARG A 3 2.84 20.49 18.32
N LYS A 4 4.01 20.92 17.85
CA LYS A 4 4.61 20.53 16.57
C LYS A 4 5.14 19.09 16.58
N ILE A 5 5.88 18.69 17.62
CA ILE A 5 6.42 17.33 17.76
C ILE A 5 5.27 16.34 17.88
N PHE A 6 4.26 16.64 18.69
CA PHE A 6 3.07 15.79 18.83
C PHE A 6 2.39 15.50 17.48
N ARG A 7 2.17 16.54 16.65
CA ARG A 7 1.55 16.37 15.32
C ARG A 7 2.40 15.49 14.38
N ILE A 8 3.72 15.68 14.39
CA ILE A 8 4.64 14.89 13.55
C ILE A 8 4.64 13.43 14.00
N SER A 9 4.76 13.17 15.31
CA SER A 9 4.72 11.82 15.87
C SER A 9 3.38 11.13 15.59
N LEU A 10 2.27 11.83 15.73
CA LEU A 10 0.95 11.30 15.40
C LEU A 10 0.82 10.95 13.90
N THR A 11 1.31 11.84 13.02
CA THR A 11 1.27 11.59 11.56
C THR A 11 2.13 10.38 11.18
N ALA A 12 3.32 10.25 11.77
CA ALA A 12 4.19 9.10 11.55
C ALA A 12 3.57 7.79 12.09
N ALA A 13 2.94 7.84 13.27
CA ALA A 13 2.23 6.69 13.83
C ALA A 13 1.05 6.25 12.96
N LEU A 14 0.28 7.21 12.41
CA LEU A 14 -0.81 6.92 11.49
C LEU A 14 -0.33 6.29 10.18
N ALA A 15 0.83 6.71 9.66
CA ALA A 15 1.43 6.08 8.48
C ALA A 15 1.79 4.61 8.75
N GLY A 16 2.43 4.32 9.89
CA GLY A 16 2.71 2.94 10.30
C GLY A 16 1.44 2.11 10.57
N PHE A 17 0.42 2.73 11.15
CA PHE A 17 -0.89 2.11 11.36
C PHE A 17 -1.56 1.75 10.03
N LEU A 18 -1.53 2.62 9.03
CA LEU A 18 -2.12 2.37 7.71
C LEU A 18 -1.47 1.16 7.03
N PHE A 19 -0.14 1.01 7.11
CA PHE A 19 0.54 -0.18 6.57
C PHE A 19 0.11 -1.47 7.27
N GLY A 20 0.05 -1.47 8.60
CA GLY A 20 -0.42 -2.63 9.36
C GLY A 20 -1.89 -2.95 9.07
N PHE A 21 -2.73 -1.93 8.95
CA PHE A 21 -4.13 -2.04 8.59
C PHE A 21 -4.32 -2.69 7.21
N ASP A 22 -3.55 -2.28 6.20
CA ASP A 22 -3.61 -2.85 4.85
C ASP A 22 -3.34 -4.37 4.85
N THR A 23 -2.33 -4.78 5.62
CA THR A 23 -1.93 -6.18 5.77
C THR A 23 -3.04 -7.03 6.40
N VAL A 24 -3.75 -6.48 7.38
CA VAL A 24 -4.88 -7.17 8.03
C VAL A 24 -6.07 -7.27 7.09
N VAL A 25 -6.39 -6.19 6.36
CA VAL A 25 -7.52 -6.17 5.40
C VAL A 25 -7.33 -7.20 4.30
N ILE A 26 -6.15 -7.27 3.68
CA ILE A 26 -5.90 -8.22 2.59
C ILE A 26 -5.92 -9.68 3.08
N SER A 27 -5.45 -9.92 4.31
CA SER A 27 -5.54 -11.24 4.95
C SER A 27 -7.00 -11.68 5.14
N GLY A 28 -7.87 -10.77 5.59
CA GLY A 28 -9.31 -11.01 5.70
C GLY A 28 -10.01 -11.19 4.35
N ALA A 29 -9.54 -10.48 3.31
CA ALA A 29 -10.10 -10.53 1.96
C ALA A 29 -9.59 -11.72 1.12
N ASN A 30 -8.64 -12.51 1.64
CA ASN A 30 -7.96 -13.57 0.90
C ASN A 30 -8.93 -14.60 0.26
N LEU A 31 -9.81 -15.21 1.08
CA LEU A 31 -10.78 -16.20 0.61
C LEU A 31 -11.90 -15.60 -0.25
N PRO A 32 -12.53 -14.45 0.13
CA PRO A 32 -13.51 -13.79 -0.72
C PRO A 32 -12.99 -13.45 -2.13
N ILE A 33 -11.77 -12.91 -2.23
CA ILE A 33 -11.17 -12.57 -3.52
C ILE A 33 -10.91 -13.83 -4.36
N LYS A 34 -10.44 -14.91 -3.72
CA LYS A 34 -10.22 -16.19 -4.41
C LYS A 34 -11.52 -16.74 -4.98
N ALA A 35 -12.62 -16.64 -4.23
CA ALA A 35 -13.94 -17.09 -4.66
C ALA A 35 -14.51 -16.19 -5.77
N LEU A 36 -14.27 -14.88 -5.71
CA LEU A 36 -14.75 -13.90 -6.69
C LEU A 36 -14.23 -14.18 -8.11
N TRP A 37 -12.93 -14.46 -8.25
CA TRP A 37 -12.30 -14.67 -9.56
C TRP A 37 -11.94 -16.13 -9.86
N ASN A 38 -12.27 -17.06 -8.96
CA ASN A 38 -12.03 -18.51 -9.08
C ASN A 38 -10.63 -18.88 -9.58
N THR A 39 -9.61 -18.22 -9.02
CA THR A 39 -8.22 -18.32 -9.49
C THR A 39 -7.48 -19.53 -8.91
N SER A 40 -6.48 -20.03 -9.65
CA SER A 40 -5.61 -21.10 -9.16
C SER A 40 -4.87 -20.66 -7.88
N PRO A 41 -4.59 -21.58 -6.93
CA PRO A 41 -3.92 -21.23 -5.68
C PRO A 41 -2.57 -20.54 -5.88
N TRP A 42 -1.81 -20.98 -6.89
CA TRP A 42 -0.52 -20.40 -7.25
C TRP A 42 -0.68 -18.96 -7.71
N PHE A 43 -1.52 -18.69 -8.71
CA PHE A 43 -1.74 -17.34 -9.22
C PHE A 43 -2.30 -16.40 -8.13
N HIS A 44 -3.27 -16.88 -7.35
CA HIS A 44 -3.87 -16.11 -6.27
C HIS A 44 -2.86 -15.65 -5.23
N GLY A 45 -2.02 -16.58 -4.74
CA GLY A 45 -1.03 -16.27 -3.72
C GLY A 45 0.13 -15.42 -4.24
N THR A 46 0.73 -15.81 -5.37
CA THR A 46 1.97 -15.21 -5.86
C THR A 46 1.78 -13.95 -6.67
N PHE A 47 0.59 -13.73 -7.24
CA PHE A 47 0.31 -12.56 -8.07
C PHE A 47 -0.73 -11.62 -7.48
N ILE A 48 -1.80 -12.12 -6.85
CA ILE A 48 -2.87 -11.26 -6.32
C ILE A 48 -2.53 -10.77 -4.92
N MET A 49 -2.28 -11.69 -3.99
CA MET A 49 -2.09 -11.38 -2.58
C MET A 49 -0.73 -10.76 -2.25
N SER A 50 0.31 -11.11 -3.02
CA SER A 50 1.69 -10.64 -2.78
C SER A 50 2.00 -9.29 -3.41
N MET A 51 1.15 -8.76 -4.30
CA MET A 51 1.55 -7.65 -5.16
C MET A 51 1.86 -6.36 -4.38
N ALA A 52 1.12 -6.12 -3.29
CA ALA A 52 1.41 -5.03 -2.37
C ALA A 52 2.82 -5.18 -1.74
N LEU A 53 3.21 -6.41 -1.36
CA LEU A 53 4.54 -6.68 -0.80
C LEU A 53 5.65 -6.42 -1.82
N TRP A 54 5.46 -6.82 -3.08
CA TRP A 54 6.40 -6.49 -4.15
C TRP A 54 6.54 -4.98 -4.35
N GLY A 55 5.43 -4.25 -4.29
CA GLY A 55 5.44 -2.79 -4.27
C GLY A 55 6.26 -2.23 -3.11
N THR A 56 6.04 -2.73 -1.90
CA THR A 56 6.76 -2.27 -0.69
C THR A 56 8.25 -2.59 -0.73
N VAL A 57 8.67 -3.72 -1.31
CA VAL A 57 10.11 -4.01 -1.50
C VAL A 57 10.75 -2.93 -2.38
N ILE A 58 10.11 -2.58 -3.49
CA ILE A 58 10.62 -1.54 -4.41
C ILE A 58 10.54 -0.16 -3.72
N GLY A 59 9.44 0.15 -3.04
CA GLY A 59 9.26 1.38 -2.26
C GLY A 59 10.35 1.57 -1.21
N ALA A 60 10.67 0.53 -0.44
CA ALA A 60 11.70 0.55 0.58
C ALA A 60 13.12 0.73 -0.01
N LEU A 61 13.41 0.07 -1.13
CA LEU A 61 14.72 0.18 -1.79
C LEU A 61 14.97 1.58 -2.38
N PHE A 62 13.94 2.19 -2.99
CA PHE A 62 14.10 3.44 -3.71
C PHE A 62 13.54 4.67 -2.98
N GLY A 63 12.85 4.50 -1.86
CA GLY A 63 12.16 5.57 -1.12
C GLY A 63 13.09 6.63 -0.50
N GLY A 64 14.37 6.30 -0.32
CA GLY A 64 15.41 7.26 0.07
C GLY A 64 15.63 8.36 -0.97
N ILE A 65 15.62 8.01 -2.26
CA ILE A 65 15.89 8.93 -3.38
C ILE A 65 14.92 10.13 -3.38
N PRO A 66 13.59 9.96 -3.36
CA PRO A 66 12.67 11.09 -3.31
C PRO A 66 12.74 11.84 -1.99
N CYS A 67 13.04 11.16 -0.86
CA CYS A 67 13.25 11.84 0.43
C CYS A 67 14.43 12.81 0.40
N ASP A 68 15.53 12.42 -0.21
CA ASP A 68 16.74 13.26 -0.31
C ASP A 68 16.56 14.39 -1.34
N ARG A 69 15.88 14.12 -2.46
CA ARG A 69 15.70 15.10 -3.54
C ARG A 69 14.58 16.12 -3.26
N PHE A 70 13.45 15.68 -2.73
CA PHE A 70 12.24 16.53 -2.56
C PHE A 70 11.98 16.90 -1.09
N GLY A 71 12.66 16.25 -0.16
CA GLY A 71 12.48 16.42 1.28
C GLY A 71 11.35 15.55 1.85
N ARG A 72 11.58 15.03 3.07
CA ARG A 72 10.71 14.07 3.78
C ARG A 72 9.22 14.43 3.77
N LYS A 73 8.87 15.71 4.02
CA LYS A 73 7.46 16.14 4.09
C LYS A 73 6.74 15.99 2.76
N LYS A 74 7.38 16.35 1.65
CA LYS A 74 6.77 16.25 0.31
C LYS A 74 6.65 14.80 -0.12
N THR A 75 7.67 13.99 0.18
CA THR A 75 7.64 12.55 -0.09
C THR A 75 6.50 11.86 0.66
N LEU A 76 6.34 12.15 1.95
CA LEU A 76 5.25 11.58 2.76
C LEU A 76 3.86 11.95 2.24
N PHE A 77 3.69 13.17 1.71
CA PHE A 77 2.44 13.58 1.08
C PHE A 77 2.14 12.74 -0.18
N TRP A 78 3.13 12.57 -1.05
CA TRP A 78 2.97 11.77 -2.27
C TRP A 78 2.73 10.28 -1.98
N ILE A 79 3.39 9.72 -0.97
CA ILE A 79 3.12 8.38 -0.44
C ILE A 79 1.64 8.25 -0.06
N GLY A 80 1.09 9.21 0.67
CA GLY A 80 -0.34 9.25 1.00
C GLY A 80 -1.26 9.32 -0.23
N VAL A 81 -0.89 10.09 -1.26
CA VAL A 81 -1.64 10.17 -2.53
C VAL A 81 -1.62 8.83 -3.27
N LEU A 82 -0.46 8.17 -3.36
CA LEU A 82 -0.33 6.84 -3.99
C LEU A 82 -1.18 5.81 -3.26
N TYR A 83 -1.14 5.81 -1.92
CA TYR A 83 -1.96 4.93 -1.10
C TYR A 83 -3.46 5.18 -1.31
N PHE A 84 -3.88 6.44 -1.39
CA PHE A 84 -5.28 6.79 -1.67
C PHE A 84 -5.74 6.31 -3.06
N ILE A 85 -4.92 6.52 -4.10
CA ILE A 85 -5.20 6.04 -5.46
C ILE A 85 -5.29 4.51 -5.48
N SER A 86 -4.39 3.82 -4.78
CA SER A 86 -4.43 2.36 -4.63
C SER A 86 -5.73 1.88 -3.99
N ALA A 87 -6.15 2.51 -2.89
CA ALA A 87 -7.38 2.13 -2.19
C ALA A 87 -8.62 2.30 -3.08
N LEU A 88 -8.73 3.44 -3.77
CA LEU A 88 -9.83 3.67 -4.71
C LEU A 88 -9.78 2.70 -5.89
N GLY A 89 -8.62 2.55 -6.53
CA GLY A 89 -8.48 1.65 -7.68
C GLY A 89 -8.74 0.19 -7.33
N SER A 90 -8.32 -0.26 -6.14
CA SER A 90 -8.64 -1.59 -5.62
C SER A 90 -10.14 -1.76 -5.38
N SER A 91 -10.84 -0.71 -4.94
CA SER A 91 -12.30 -0.75 -4.72
C SER A 91 -13.10 -0.83 -6.02
N PHE A 92 -12.59 -0.29 -7.12
CA PHE A 92 -13.25 -0.31 -8.44
C PHE A 92 -12.68 -1.38 -9.39
N ALA A 93 -11.80 -2.25 -8.90
CA ALA A 93 -11.16 -3.25 -9.74
C ALA A 93 -12.18 -4.30 -10.22
N ALA A 94 -12.31 -4.44 -11.55
CA ALA A 94 -13.21 -5.42 -12.17
C ALA A 94 -12.57 -6.81 -12.31
N ASP A 95 -11.24 -6.87 -12.34
CA ASP A 95 -10.47 -8.07 -12.64
C ASP A 95 -9.22 -8.16 -11.74
N PRO A 96 -8.63 -9.37 -11.61
CA PRO A 96 -7.49 -9.58 -10.71
C PRO A 96 -6.23 -8.81 -11.12
N TYR A 97 -6.04 -8.50 -12.40
CA TYR A 97 -4.86 -7.76 -12.85
C TYR A 97 -4.96 -6.29 -12.46
N MET A 98 -6.13 -5.68 -12.67
CA MET A 98 -6.41 -4.31 -12.23
C MET A 98 -6.26 -4.20 -10.70
N PHE A 99 -6.81 -5.15 -9.96
CA PHE A 99 -6.67 -5.20 -8.50
C PHE A 99 -5.20 -5.29 -8.06
N SER A 100 -4.43 -6.23 -8.61
CA SER A 100 -3.01 -6.38 -8.32
C SER A 100 -2.23 -5.11 -8.66
N PHE A 101 -2.50 -4.48 -9.81
CA PHE A 101 -1.81 -3.26 -10.22
C PHE A 101 -2.02 -2.11 -9.22
N PHE A 102 -3.25 -1.89 -8.75
CA PHE A 102 -3.48 -0.87 -7.73
C PHE A 102 -2.84 -1.23 -6.40
N ARG A 103 -2.91 -2.51 -5.99
CA ARG A 103 -2.20 -3.01 -4.79
C ARG A 103 -0.69 -2.76 -4.87
N PHE A 104 -0.08 -2.96 -6.04
CA PHE A 104 1.32 -2.66 -6.29
C PHE A 104 1.65 -1.19 -6.03
N ILE A 105 0.83 -0.28 -6.57
CA ILE A 105 0.97 1.16 -6.37
C ILE A 105 0.84 1.51 -4.88
N GLY A 106 -0.09 0.88 -4.18
CA GLY A 106 -0.25 1.03 -2.74
C GLY A 106 1.01 0.62 -1.98
N GLY A 107 1.61 -0.51 -2.38
CA GLY A 107 2.88 -0.98 -1.84
C GLY A 107 4.03 -0.01 -2.05
N LEU A 108 4.14 0.63 -3.24
CA LEU A 108 5.14 1.67 -3.50
C LEU A 108 4.93 2.92 -2.62
N GLY A 109 3.68 3.18 -2.23
CA GLY A 109 3.25 4.28 -1.37
C GLY A 109 3.33 3.95 0.12
N VAL A 110 4.24 3.05 0.52
CA VAL A 110 4.57 2.71 1.91
C VAL A 110 6.09 2.62 2.03
#